data_AF-A0A2N1HGX9-F1
#
_entry.id   AF-A0A2N1HGX9-F1
#
_cell.length_a   1.000
_cell.length_b   1.000
_cell.length_c   1.000
_cell.angle_alpha   90.00
_cell.angle_beta   90.00
_cell.angle_gamma   90.00
#
_symmetry.space_group_name_H-M   'P 1'
#
loop_
_entity.id
_entity.type
_entity.pdbx_description
1 polymer ?
#
loop_
_entity_poly.entity_id
_entity_poly.type
_entity_poly.pdbx_seq_one_letter_code
_entity_poly.pdbx_strand_id
1 'polypeptide(L)'
;MDWFFKLVRIAGVNFPGAASLVQLQAEIDSQAITKRIEKLSDPISSLHEDVQVVAREIYQNLKEKDSNILYFSDEFYRKYSRALAALDSSNLIEKINTAGSRFPIAITLSDASFVMYMCNLEEDSEKMEKITSIVDSCEVGTWLNGDLLSQEIGLPVNVIRGVFSIYESKGYGLLSKTLGSCQYMGNA
;
A
#
# COMPACT_ATOMS: atom_id res chain seq x y z
N MET A 1 3.13 -10.25 9.76
CA MET A 1 1.95 -9.58 10.36
C MET A 1 2.32 -8.42 11.27
N ASP A 2 3.33 -8.55 12.14
CA ASP A 2 3.71 -7.45 13.06
C ASP A 2 4.12 -6.15 12.35
N TRP A 3 4.84 -6.23 11.22
CA TRP A 3 5.17 -5.06 10.39
C TRP A 3 3.92 -4.35 9.85
N PHE A 4 2.90 -5.10 9.46
CA PHE A 4 1.66 -4.55 8.91
C PHE A 4 0.88 -3.81 9.98
N PHE A 5 0.73 -4.40 11.18
CA PHE A 5 0.11 -3.70 12.32
C PHE A 5 0.90 -2.47 12.75
N LYS A 6 2.25 -2.50 12.70
CA LYS A 6 3.09 -1.31 12.92
C LYS A 6 2.77 -0.22 11.90
N LEU A 7 2.71 -0.55 10.62
CA LEU A 7 2.38 0.42 9.57
C LEU A 7 0.94 0.93 9.64
N VAL A 8 -0.04 0.08 9.97
CA VAL A 8 -1.43 0.51 10.19
C VAL A 8 -1.51 1.46 11.39
N ARG A 9 -0.76 1.18 12.46
CA ARG A 9 -0.66 2.08 13.63
C ARG A 9 -0.02 3.41 13.26
N ILE A 10 1.03 3.38 12.45
CA ILE A 10 1.70 4.58 11.95
C ILE A 10 0.79 5.31 10.98
N ALA A 11 0.06 4.68 10.07
CA ALA A 11 -0.87 5.36 9.17
C ALA A 11 -2.05 5.98 9.95
N GLY A 12 -2.51 5.33 11.03
CA GLY A 12 -3.65 5.75 11.83
C GLY A 12 -4.90 5.93 10.95
N VAL A 13 -5.72 6.96 11.23
CA VAL A 13 -7.00 7.26 10.53
C VAL A 13 -6.96 7.29 9.00
N ASN A 14 -5.78 7.43 8.37
CA ASN A 14 -5.64 7.38 6.91
C ASN A 14 -5.75 5.96 6.35
N PHE A 15 -5.56 4.94 7.18
CA PHE A 15 -5.83 3.56 6.81
C PHE A 15 -7.31 3.25 7.11
N PRO A 16 -8.10 2.76 6.13
CA PRO A 16 -9.50 2.42 6.38
C PRO A 16 -9.57 1.42 7.55
N GLY A 17 -10.44 1.67 8.54
CA GLY A 17 -10.60 0.80 9.72
C GLY A 17 -9.58 1.00 10.87
N ALA A 18 -8.56 1.84 10.73
CA ALA A 18 -7.52 2.00 11.76
C ALA A 18 -7.98 2.68 13.05
N ALA A 19 -8.99 3.56 13.02
CA ALA A 19 -9.56 4.14 14.23
C ALA A 19 -10.09 3.07 15.18
N SER A 20 -10.74 2.04 14.62
CA SER A 20 -11.26 0.89 15.36
C SER A 20 -10.13 -0.02 15.83
N LEU A 21 -9.09 -0.25 15.02
CA LEU A 21 -7.95 -1.12 15.39
C LEU A 21 -7.13 -0.55 16.56
N VAL A 22 -6.89 0.76 16.59
CA VAL A 22 -6.15 1.42 17.68
C VAL A 22 -6.96 1.44 18.99
N GLN A 23 -8.28 1.61 18.92
CA GLN A 23 -9.16 1.52 20.09
C GLN A 23 -9.29 0.09 20.62
N LEU A 24 -9.41 -0.90 19.75
CA LEU A 24 -9.60 -2.31 20.15
C LEU A 24 -8.32 -2.94 20.72
N GLN A 25 -7.13 -2.41 20.40
CA GLN A 25 -5.88 -2.87 21.01
C GLN A 25 -5.78 -2.53 22.50
N ALA A 26 -6.48 -1.47 22.95
CA ALA A 26 -6.60 -1.16 24.38
C ALA A 26 -7.56 -2.11 25.13
N GLU A 27 -8.32 -2.95 24.41
CA GLU A 27 -9.38 -3.82 24.96
C GLU A 27 -9.13 -5.34 24.73
N ILE A 28 -7.90 -5.75 24.42
CA ILE A 28 -7.56 -7.14 24.07
C ILE A 28 -7.64 -8.06 25.29
N ASP A 29 -8.76 -8.79 25.44
CA ASP A 29 -8.81 -9.97 26.33
C ASP A 29 -9.83 -11.07 25.93
N SER A 30 -10.28 -11.15 24.66
CA SER A 30 -11.28 -12.19 24.30
C SER A 30 -11.13 -12.81 22.92
N GLN A 31 -11.11 -14.15 22.87
CA GLN A 31 -11.03 -14.98 21.67
C GLN A 31 -12.21 -14.81 20.69
N ALA A 32 -13.32 -14.19 21.12
CA ALA A 32 -14.43 -13.83 20.21
C ALA A 32 -14.08 -12.66 19.26
N ILE A 33 -13.01 -11.91 19.56
CA ILE A 33 -12.58 -10.72 18.83
C ILE A 33 -11.79 -11.09 17.57
N THR A 34 -11.11 -12.23 17.51
CA THR A 34 -10.28 -12.64 16.34
C THR A 34 -11.07 -12.68 15.02
N LYS A 35 -12.32 -13.16 15.05
CA LYS A 35 -13.20 -13.17 13.86
C LYS A 35 -13.73 -11.78 13.47
N ARG A 36 -13.81 -10.84 14.42
CA ARG A 36 -14.15 -9.44 14.14
C ARG A 36 -12.93 -8.63 13.72
N ILE A 37 -11.73 -8.99 14.20
CA ILE A 37 -10.44 -8.51 13.73
C ILE A 37 -10.32 -8.83 12.24
N GLU A 38 -10.51 -10.08 11.81
CA GLU A 38 -10.40 -10.45 10.38
C GLU A 38 -11.35 -9.64 9.47
N LYS A 39 -12.54 -9.31 9.96
CA LYS A 39 -13.56 -8.57 9.21
C LYS A 39 -13.35 -7.05 9.20
N LEU A 40 -12.60 -6.52 10.17
CA LEU A 40 -12.28 -5.08 10.32
C LEU A 40 -10.84 -4.75 9.92
N SER A 41 -9.95 -5.74 9.88
CA SER A 41 -8.58 -5.64 9.37
C SER A 41 -8.52 -5.57 7.86
N ASP A 42 -9.62 -5.97 7.19
CA ASP A 42 -9.70 -5.98 5.73
C ASP A 42 -10.92 -5.23 5.18
N PRO A 43 -11.02 -3.91 5.42
CA PRO A 43 -12.08 -3.08 4.85
C PRO A 43 -11.97 -2.98 3.32
N ILE A 44 -10.78 -3.23 2.75
CA ILE A 44 -10.54 -3.18 1.32
C ILE A 44 -11.16 -4.40 0.62
N SER A 45 -10.96 -5.62 1.14
CA SER A 45 -11.65 -6.83 0.63
C SER A 45 -13.15 -6.75 0.77
N SER A 46 -13.66 -6.00 1.75
CA SER A 46 -15.10 -5.85 1.94
C SER A 46 -15.80 -5.02 0.85
N LEU A 47 -15.03 -4.32 -0.01
CA LEU A 47 -15.56 -3.47 -1.07
C LEU A 47 -16.19 -4.28 -2.21
N HIS A 48 -15.60 -5.41 -2.60
CA HIS A 48 -16.11 -6.30 -3.66
C HIS A 48 -15.43 -7.67 -3.59
N GLU A 49 -16.14 -8.74 -3.97
CA GLU A 49 -15.64 -10.12 -3.94
C GLU A 49 -14.32 -10.31 -4.71
N ASP A 50 -14.19 -9.69 -5.89
CA ASP A 50 -12.99 -9.76 -6.72
C ASP A 50 -11.83 -8.84 -6.29
N VAL A 51 -11.96 -8.01 -5.24
CA VAL A 51 -10.91 -7.03 -4.88
C VAL A 51 -9.59 -7.69 -4.55
N GLN A 52 -9.61 -8.83 -3.85
CA GLN A 52 -8.38 -9.57 -3.55
C GLN A 52 -7.70 -10.05 -4.83
N VAL A 53 -8.47 -10.57 -5.79
CA VAL A 53 -7.93 -11.06 -7.07
C VAL A 53 -7.33 -9.90 -7.87
N VAL A 54 -8.05 -8.78 -7.94
CA VAL A 54 -7.57 -7.56 -8.61
C VAL A 54 -6.31 -7.02 -7.95
N ALA A 55 -6.26 -6.96 -6.63
CA ALA A 55 -5.10 -6.50 -5.87
C ALA A 55 -3.85 -7.35 -6.17
N ARG A 56 -4.03 -8.68 -6.27
CA ARG A 56 -2.94 -9.60 -6.66
C ARG A 56 -2.46 -9.34 -8.09
N GLU A 57 -3.38 -9.25 -9.05
CA GLU A 57 -3.02 -9.00 -10.46
C GLU A 57 -2.32 -7.64 -10.63
N ILE A 58 -2.75 -6.62 -9.88
CA ILE A 58 -2.10 -5.31 -9.86
C ILE A 58 -0.69 -5.41 -9.28
N TYR A 59 -0.52 -6.14 -8.17
CA TYR A 59 0.77 -6.30 -7.53
C TYR A 59 1.78 -7.05 -8.41
N GLN A 60 1.35 -8.10 -9.11
CA GLN A 60 2.23 -8.82 -10.03
C GLN A 60 2.71 -7.92 -11.17
N ASN A 61 1.83 -7.10 -11.75
CA ASN A 61 2.22 -6.11 -12.77
C ASN A 61 3.19 -5.06 -12.22
N LEU A 62 2.98 -4.63 -10.97
CA LEU A 62 3.90 -3.73 -10.25
C LEU A 62 5.29 -4.35 -10.08
N LYS A 63 5.37 -5.63 -9.72
CA LYS A 63 6.63 -6.36 -9.52
C LYS A 63 7.40 -6.57 -10.82
N GLU A 64 6.68 -6.80 -11.93
CA GLU A 64 7.30 -7.00 -13.25
C GLU A 64 7.80 -5.70 -13.88
N LYS A 65 7.05 -4.60 -13.77
CA LYS A 65 7.33 -3.35 -14.49
C LYS A 65 7.95 -2.25 -13.64
N ASP A 66 7.87 -2.38 -12.31
CA ASP A 66 8.29 -1.37 -11.31
C ASP A 66 7.94 0.07 -11.71
N SER A 67 6.70 0.25 -12.15
CA SER A 67 6.19 1.53 -12.64
C SER A 67 4.95 1.95 -11.85
N ASN A 68 4.80 3.25 -11.63
CA ASN A 68 3.60 3.80 -10.97
C ASN A 68 2.37 3.78 -11.90
N ILE A 69 2.60 3.68 -13.21
CA ILE A 69 1.54 3.62 -14.23
C ILE A 69 1.49 2.17 -14.73
N LEU A 70 0.40 1.49 -14.38
CA LEU A 70 0.20 0.07 -14.68
C LEU A 70 -0.77 -0.09 -15.84
N TYR A 71 -0.35 -0.84 -16.86
CA TYR A 71 -1.14 -1.12 -18.06
C TYR A 71 -1.70 -2.53 -18.02
N PHE A 72 -2.99 -2.65 -18.31
CA PHE A 72 -3.75 -3.90 -18.35
C PHE A 72 -4.51 -4.04 -19.68
N SER A 73 -4.93 -5.27 -19.99
CA SER A 73 -5.73 -5.55 -21.19
C SER A 73 -7.20 -5.12 -21.03
N ASP A 74 -7.88 -4.88 -22.15
CA ASP A 74 -9.32 -4.59 -22.14
C ASP A 74 -10.15 -5.71 -21.47
N GLU A 75 -9.70 -6.96 -21.55
CA GLU A 75 -10.34 -8.09 -20.91
C GLU A 75 -10.29 -8.00 -19.37
N PHE A 76 -9.16 -7.56 -18.82
CA PHE A 76 -9.01 -7.29 -17.38
C PHE A 76 -10.02 -6.24 -16.91
N TYR A 77 -10.09 -5.11 -17.63
CA TYR A 77 -11.04 -4.04 -17.30
C TYR A 77 -12.49 -4.48 -17.44
N ARG A 78 -12.79 -5.33 -18.42
CA ARG A 78 -14.14 -5.86 -18.63
C ARG A 78 -14.54 -6.81 -17.50
N LYS A 79 -13.65 -7.74 -17.16
CA LYS A 79 -13.87 -8.78 -16.14
C LYS A 79 -14.04 -8.17 -14.75
N TYR A 80 -13.16 -7.25 -14.36
CA TYR A 80 -13.13 -6.69 -13.01
C TYR A 80 -13.68 -5.26 -12.90
N SER A 81 -14.49 -4.82 -13.88
CA SER A 81 -15.03 -3.45 -13.96
C SER A 81 -15.65 -2.94 -12.67
N ARG A 82 -16.41 -3.78 -11.96
CA ARG A 82 -17.08 -3.42 -10.70
C ARG A 82 -16.11 -3.29 -9.53
N ALA A 83 -15.17 -4.21 -9.38
CA ALA A 83 -14.13 -4.15 -8.37
C ALA A 83 -13.23 -2.92 -8.57
N LEU A 84 -12.84 -2.64 -9.81
CA LEU A 84 -12.06 -1.45 -10.17
C LEU A 84 -12.83 -0.15 -9.91
N ALA A 85 -14.15 -0.13 -10.13
CA ALA A 85 -14.99 1.01 -9.77
C ALA A 85 -15.07 1.22 -8.25
N ALA A 86 -15.15 0.15 -7.47
CA ALA A 86 -15.16 0.22 -6.00
C ALA A 86 -13.84 0.77 -5.44
N LEU A 87 -12.71 0.28 -5.95
CA LEU A 87 -11.36 0.74 -5.56
C LEU A 87 -11.14 2.22 -5.91
N ASP A 88 -11.54 2.63 -7.11
CA ASP A 88 -11.44 4.02 -7.59
C ASP A 88 -12.34 4.97 -6.79
N SER A 89 -13.58 4.57 -6.50
CA SER A 89 -14.49 5.37 -5.66
C SER A 89 -13.99 5.56 -4.22
N SER A 90 -13.10 4.68 -3.77
CA SER A 90 -12.46 4.72 -2.45
C SER A 90 -11.11 5.44 -2.47
N ASN A 91 -10.72 6.05 -3.59
CA ASN A 91 -9.42 6.72 -3.82
C ASN A 91 -8.19 5.82 -3.61
N LEU A 92 -8.35 4.50 -3.69
CA LEU A 92 -7.24 3.55 -3.53
C LEU A 92 -6.41 3.43 -4.81
N ILE A 93 -7.07 3.59 -5.95
CA ILE A 93 -6.48 3.62 -7.29
C ILE A 93 -7.07 4.79 -8.07
N GLU A 94 -6.39 5.22 -9.11
CA GLU A 94 -6.91 6.17 -10.08
C GLU A 94 -6.86 5.57 -11.49
N LYS A 95 -7.95 5.74 -12.24
CA LYS A 95 -8.06 5.27 -13.64
C LYS A 95 -7.69 6.40 -14.62
N ILE A 96 -6.69 6.15 -15.46
CA ILE A 96 -6.33 7.06 -16.55
C ILE A 96 -7.18 6.73 -17.78
N ASN A 97 -8.08 7.64 -18.14
CA ASN A 97 -8.95 7.51 -19.30
C ASN A 97 -8.47 8.40 -20.46
N THR A 98 -8.67 7.95 -21.70
CA THR A 98 -8.45 8.77 -22.89
C THR A 98 -9.76 8.97 -23.65
N ALA A 99 -9.86 10.10 -24.36
CA ALA A 99 -10.99 10.35 -25.25
C ALA A 99 -11.03 9.31 -26.38
N GLY A 100 -12.19 8.67 -26.56
CA GLY A 100 -12.41 7.66 -27.60
C GLY A 100 -12.11 6.22 -27.18
N SER A 101 -11.56 5.99 -25.98
CA SER A 101 -11.44 4.63 -25.43
C SER A 101 -12.67 4.25 -24.59
N ARG A 102 -13.10 2.99 -24.69
CA ARG A 102 -14.17 2.43 -23.86
C ARG A 102 -13.68 2.03 -22.46
N PHE A 103 -12.40 1.71 -22.34
CA PHE A 103 -11.76 1.28 -21.10
C PHE A 103 -10.62 2.24 -20.71
N PRO A 104 -10.27 2.32 -19.42
CA PRO A 104 -9.07 3.03 -18.99
C PRO A 104 -7.83 2.47 -19.69
N ILE A 105 -6.85 3.32 -19.99
CA ILE A 105 -5.58 2.89 -20.57
C ILE A 105 -4.67 2.34 -19.47
N ALA A 106 -4.68 2.97 -18.30
CA ALA A 106 -3.80 2.62 -17.21
C ALA A 106 -4.45 2.87 -15.84
N ILE A 107 -3.86 2.25 -14.83
CA ILE A 107 -4.19 2.44 -13.42
C ILE A 107 -2.95 3.00 -12.73
N THR A 108 -3.14 4.04 -11.91
CA THR A 108 -2.13 4.57 -11.00
C THR A 108 -2.47 4.22 -9.56
N LEU A 109 -1.44 3.93 -8.77
CA LEU A 109 -1.57 3.67 -7.34
C LEU A 109 -1.53 5.01 -6.61
N SER A 110 -2.66 5.41 -6.06
CA SER A 110 -2.83 6.74 -5.46
C SER A 110 -2.63 6.72 -3.94
N ASP A 111 -2.89 5.57 -3.31
CA ASP A 111 -2.89 5.44 -1.85
C ASP A 111 -1.86 4.42 -1.35
N ALA A 112 -1.04 4.83 -0.38
CA ALA A 112 0.00 3.99 0.20
C ALA A 112 -0.58 2.83 1.03
N SER A 113 -1.78 2.99 1.60
CA SER A 113 -2.45 1.93 2.36
C SER A 113 -2.84 0.76 1.45
N PHE A 114 -3.31 1.06 0.23
CA PHE A 114 -3.58 0.04 -0.78
C PHE A 114 -2.32 -0.71 -1.20
N VAL A 115 -1.18 -0.03 -1.32
CA VAL A 115 0.12 -0.68 -1.59
C VAL A 115 0.49 -1.65 -0.46
N MET A 116 0.36 -1.23 0.80
CA MET A 116 0.65 -2.10 1.94
C MET A 116 -0.30 -3.30 2.03
N TYR A 117 -1.57 -3.09 1.67
CA TYR A 117 -2.55 -4.16 1.59
C TYR A 117 -2.16 -5.20 0.53
N MET A 118 -1.76 -4.78 -0.67
CA MET A 118 -1.25 -5.69 -1.70
C MET A 118 -0.02 -6.47 -1.23
N CYS A 119 0.94 -5.81 -0.57
CA CYS A 119 2.11 -6.47 -0.01
C CYS A 119 1.76 -7.50 1.06
N ASN A 120 0.74 -7.24 1.88
CA ASN A 120 0.28 -8.20 2.89
C ASN A 120 -0.35 -9.47 2.26
N LEU A 121 -0.87 -9.38 1.02
CA LEU A 121 -1.47 -10.52 0.33
C LEU A 121 -0.44 -11.39 -0.41
N GLU A 122 0.60 -10.80 -0.99
CA GLU A 122 1.46 -11.48 -1.99
C GLU A 122 2.96 -11.45 -1.67
N GLU A 123 3.46 -10.53 -0.85
CA GLU A 123 4.90 -10.37 -0.63
C GLU A 123 5.38 -11.06 0.66
N ASP A 124 6.69 -11.31 0.70
CA ASP A 124 7.34 -11.91 1.86
C ASP A 124 7.34 -10.95 3.06
N SER A 125 6.86 -11.45 4.20
CA SER A 125 6.82 -10.70 5.45
C SER A 125 8.22 -10.32 5.94
N GLU A 126 9.27 -11.11 5.66
CA GLU A 126 10.63 -10.80 6.09
C GLU A 126 11.19 -9.55 5.39
N LYS A 127 10.92 -9.40 4.08
CA LYS A 127 11.33 -8.21 3.32
C LYS A 127 10.65 -6.95 3.81
N MET A 128 9.35 -7.06 4.10
CA MET A 128 8.55 -5.94 4.61
C MET A 128 8.96 -5.55 6.04
N GLU A 129 9.32 -6.53 6.88
CA GLU A 129 9.87 -6.26 8.21
C GLU A 129 11.26 -5.62 8.14
N LYS A 130 12.10 -6.04 7.18
CA LYS A 130 13.41 -5.45 6.96
C LYS A 130 13.31 -3.98 6.54
N ILE A 131 12.48 -3.64 5.54
CA ILE A 131 12.34 -2.23 5.12
C ILE A 131 11.75 -1.37 6.25
N THR A 132 10.71 -1.83 6.93
CA THR A 132 10.11 -1.06 8.03
C THR A 132 11.10 -0.83 9.16
N SER A 133 11.91 -1.83 9.52
CA SER A 133 12.95 -1.68 10.54
C SER A 133 14.03 -0.66 10.14
N ILE A 134 14.45 -0.63 8.87
CA ILE A 134 15.43 0.34 8.37
C ILE A 134 14.90 1.77 8.47
N VAL A 135 13.63 1.98 8.14
CA VAL A 135 12.99 3.31 8.24
C VAL A 135 12.81 3.72 9.70
N ASP A 136 12.41 2.78 10.56
CA ASP A 136 12.20 3.02 12.00
C ASP A 136 13.50 3.35 12.73
N SER A 137 14.62 2.73 12.34
CA SER A 137 15.95 3.00 12.90
C SER A 137 16.71 4.12 12.18
N CYS A 138 16.06 4.88 11.31
CA CYS A 138 16.72 5.92 10.53
C CYS A 138 17.06 7.12 11.42
N GLU A 139 18.36 7.41 11.57
CA GLU A 139 18.81 8.56 12.35
C GLU A 139 18.37 9.90 11.72
N VAL A 140 18.05 10.86 12.58
CA VAL A 140 17.65 12.22 12.17
C VAL A 140 18.72 12.85 11.27
N GLY A 141 18.30 13.31 10.09
CA GLY A 141 19.17 13.93 9.08
C GLY A 141 19.81 12.94 8.10
N THR A 142 19.61 11.63 8.28
CA THR A 142 20.11 10.62 7.35
C THR A 142 19.15 10.45 6.18
N TRP A 143 19.69 10.41 4.96
CA TRP A 143 18.94 10.17 3.74
C TRP A 143 19.00 8.69 3.36
N LEU A 144 17.82 8.07 3.24
CA LEU A 144 17.62 6.75 2.66
C LEU A 144 17.32 6.89 1.17
N ASN A 145 17.98 6.06 0.37
CA ASN A 145 17.74 5.97 -1.07
C ASN A 145 16.89 4.73 -1.37
N GLY A 146 15.66 4.95 -1.82
CA GLY A 146 14.70 3.91 -2.16
C GLY A 146 15.11 3.05 -3.35
N ASP A 147 15.89 3.58 -4.30
CA ASP A 147 16.39 2.80 -5.44
C ASP A 147 17.46 1.79 -4.99
N LEU A 148 18.34 2.19 -4.06
CA LEU A 148 19.33 1.29 -3.46
C LEU A 148 18.66 0.25 -2.58
N LEU A 149 17.71 0.66 -1.74
CA LEU A 149 16.95 -0.26 -0.88
C LEU A 149 16.11 -1.25 -1.69
N SER A 150 15.59 -0.83 -2.85
CA SER A 150 14.89 -1.70 -3.79
C SER A 150 15.79 -2.84 -4.28
N GLN A 151 17.04 -2.52 -4.64
CA GLN A 151 18.01 -3.51 -5.09
C GLN A 151 18.48 -4.45 -3.96
N GLU A 152 18.67 -3.91 -2.75
CA GLU A 152 19.16 -4.69 -1.60
C GLU A 152 18.11 -5.64 -1.01
N ILE A 153 16.84 -5.24 -1.01
CA ILE A 153 15.74 -6.00 -0.40
C ILE A 153 14.97 -6.80 -1.48
N GLY A 154 15.06 -6.40 -2.75
CA GLY A 154 14.31 -7.00 -3.85
C GLY A 154 12.83 -6.68 -3.76
N LEU A 155 12.48 -5.42 -3.50
CA LEU A 155 11.12 -4.88 -3.48
C LEU A 155 10.97 -3.78 -4.53
N PRO A 156 9.80 -3.62 -5.17
CA PRO A 156 9.54 -2.52 -6.10
C PRO A 156 9.75 -1.16 -5.43
N VAL A 157 10.31 -0.19 -6.14
CA VAL A 157 10.55 1.18 -5.61
C VAL A 157 9.26 1.82 -5.12
N ASN A 158 8.14 1.54 -5.78
CA ASN A 158 6.83 2.06 -5.38
C ASN A 158 6.34 1.50 -4.03
N VAL A 159 6.72 0.27 -3.68
CA VAL A 159 6.41 -0.31 -2.36
C VAL A 159 7.18 0.43 -1.27
N ILE A 160 8.48 0.65 -1.51
CA ILE A 160 9.35 1.40 -0.59
C ILE A 160 8.87 2.84 -0.44
N ARG A 161 8.48 3.48 -1.55
CA ARG A 161 7.88 4.81 -1.54
C ARG A 161 6.59 4.87 -0.72
N GLY A 162 5.76 3.82 -0.79
CA GLY A 162 4.57 3.68 0.04
C GLY A 162 4.89 3.66 1.53
N VAL A 163 5.91 2.88 1.94
CA VAL A 163 6.38 2.86 3.34
C VAL A 163 6.87 4.24 3.77
N PHE A 164 7.69 4.90 2.96
CA PHE A 164 8.16 6.26 3.26
C PHE A 164 7.02 7.27 3.39
N SER A 165 6.01 7.19 2.52
CA SER A 165 4.85 8.08 2.56
C SER A 165 4.03 7.91 3.84
N ILE A 166 3.93 6.68 4.35
CA ILE A 166 3.26 6.41 5.64
C ILE A 166 4.00 7.10 6.79
N TYR A 167 5.33 6.99 6.84
CA TYR A 167 6.15 7.65 7.87
C TYR A 167 6.14 9.18 7.74
N GLU A 168 6.23 9.70 6.52
CA GLU A 168 6.12 11.14 6.23
C GLU A 168 4.76 11.69 6.70
N SER A 169 3.67 10.96 6.49
CA SER A 169 2.31 11.39 6.89
C SER A 169 2.15 11.63 8.39
N LYS A 170 3.04 11.05 9.22
CA LYS A 170 3.11 11.29 10.68
C LYS A 170 4.18 12.27 11.10
N GLY A 171 4.95 12.81 10.16
CA GLY A 171 6.02 13.76 10.43
C GLY A 171 7.31 13.12 10.92
N TYR A 172 7.47 11.79 10.79
CA TYR A 172 8.72 11.10 11.17
C TYR A 172 9.86 11.34 10.17
N GLY A 173 9.56 11.87 8.99
CA GLY A 173 10.55 12.18 7.98
C GLY A 173 10.00 13.00 6.83
N LEU A 174 10.84 13.23 5.82
CA LEU A 174 10.51 13.95 4.59
C LEU A 174 10.75 13.05 3.38
N LEU A 175 9.75 12.91 2.51
CA LEU A 175 9.87 12.17 1.25
C LEU A 175 10.11 13.14 0.09
N SER A 176 11.06 12.81 -0.78
CA SER A 176 11.30 13.56 -2.01
C SER A 176 10.07 13.57 -2.91
N LYS A 177 9.69 14.78 -3.34
CA LYS A 177 8.58 15.01 -4.28
C LYS A 177 9.03 15.03 -5.74
N THR A 178 10.33 14.86 -6.00
CA THR A 178 10.87 14.87 -7.35
C THR A 178 10.51 13.57 -8.08
N LEU A 179 9.92 13.71 -9.27
CA LEU A 179 9.60 12.59 -10.15
C LEU A 179 10.86 11.76 -10.45
N GLY A 180 10.74 10.44 -10.37
CA GLY A 180 11.85 9.52 -10.62
C GLY A 180 12.91 9.47 -9.50
N SER A 181 12.67 10.11 -8.36
CA SER A 181 13.49 9.92 -7.17
C SER A 181 12.64 9.34 -6.03
N CYS A 182 13.20 8.39 -5.30
CA CYS A 182 12.65 7.87 -4.06
C CYS A 182 13.69 8.11 -2.96
N GLN A 183 13.62 9.25 -2.29
CA GLN A 183 14.53 9.56 -1.18
C GLN A 183 13.73 9.96 0.06
N TYR A 184 14.12 9.44 1.21
CA TYR A 184 13.49 9.71 2.49
C TYR A 184 14.53 10.20 3.48
N MET A 185 14.23 11.26 4.23
CA MET A 185 15.09 11.75 5.30
C MET A 185 14.41 11.53 6.65
N GLY A 186 15.09 10.87 7.58
CA GLY A 186 14.63 10.76 8.97
C GLY A 186 14.62 12.13 9.64
N ASN A 187 13.56 12.44 10.38
CA ASN A 187 13.39 13.73 11.09
C ASN A 187 13.03 13.56 12.57
N ALA A 188 12.77 12.34 13.04
CA ALA A 188 12.42 12.03 14.42
C ALA A 188 12.99 10.67 14.83
#